data_AF-A0A7X1TYH1-F1
#
_entry.id   AF-A0A7X1TYH1-F1
#
_cell.length_a   1.000
_cell.length_b   1.000
_cell.length_c   1.000
_cell.angle_alpha   90.00
_cell.angle_beta   90.00
_cell.angle_gamma   90.00
#
_symmetry.space_group_name_H-M   'P 1'
#
loop_
_entity.id
_entity.type
_entity.pdbx_description
1 polymer ?
#
loop_
_entity_poly.entity_id
_entity_poly.type
_entity_poly.pdbx_seq_one_letter_code
_entity_poly.pdbx_strand_id
1 'polypeptide(L)'
;MTDRQDSPTTTASDPAAPETSAPQRRRFLRSATLGAAGAAAAGLLAACSKEPEPAPEKMGKTSEAPAAPAAAVKPSTVVFKIQGSWGAKDIFNEMAEEFVKRVNEMADGRLRVDYLVAGAVVKPFEVMDAVSKGVLDGGHTVPVYWYGKSKVASLFGSGPITGCDANQTLAWIYRGGGQKLYEELLAKLQLDVVGFFAMPMPTQPLGWFKSPIKGAGELQGLKYRTVGLAADLFQEMGAKVTQLPGGEIIPALEKGVIDGFEYNNPTSDMRFGAQDVIKNYMLGSFHQAMEFFEIIFNKKKYQALPKDLQAILRYGV
;
A
#
# COMPACT_ATOMS: atom_id res chain seq x y z
N MET A 1 -29.71 63.38 21.59
CA MET A 1 -30.37 63.64 20.29
C MET A 1 -29.82 62.62 19.32
N THR A 2 -30.49 61.57 18.85
CA THR A 2 -31.83 60.98 18.96
C THR A 2 -31.59 59.58 18.40
N ASP A 3 -31.54 58.52 19.20
CA ASP A 3 -32.68 57.67 19.57
C ASP A 3 -33.55 57.24 18.38
N ARG A 4 -33.45 55.96 18.00
CA ARG A 4 -34.59 55.15 17.53
C ARG A 4 -34.26 53.66 17.58
N GLN A 5 -34.86 53.04 18.59
CA GLN A 5 -35.23 51.64 18.69
C GLN A 5 -36.01 51.17 17.46
N ASP A 6 -35.88 49.89 17.10
CA ASP A 6 -37.05 49.04 16.83
C ASP A 6 -36.64 47.54 16.84
N SER A 7 -37.29 46.81 17.73
CA SER A 7 -37.60 45.37 17.70
C SER A 7 -39.06 45.30 18.18
N PRO A 8 -39.94 44.42 17.66
CA PRO A 8 -39.99 43.01 18.07
C PRO A 8 -40.47 42.09 16.89
N THR A 9 -40.69 40.77 16.91
CA THR A 9 -41.04 39.77 17.94
C THR A 9 -40.81 38.36 17.35
N THR A 10 -40.31 37.44 18.17
CA THR A 10 -40.57 35.97 18.25
C THR A 10 -41.11 35.18 17.06
N THR A 11 -40.42 34.08 16.72
CA THR A 11 -40.97 32.72 16.80
C THR A 11 -39.88 31.73 17.25
N ALA A 12 -40.12 31.08 18.39
CA ALA A 12 -39.38 29.92 18.82
C ALA A 12 -40.00 28.67 18.18
N SER A 13 -39.16 27.82 17.60
CA SER A 13 -39.52 26.46 17.20
C SER A 13 -38.57 25.51 17.93
N ASP A 14 -39.12 24.71 18.83
CA ASP A 14 -38.42 23.63 19.52
C ASP A 14 -37.80 22.61 18.54
N PRO A 15 -36.66 21.98 18.90
CA PRO A 15 -36.08 20.90 18.13
C PRO A 15 -36.84 19.59 18.37
N ALA A 16 -37.29 18.95 17.29
CA ALA A 16 -37.78 17.58 17.32
C ALA A 16 -36.66 16.60 17.73
N ALA A 17 -36.96 15.74 18.71
CA ALA A 17 -36.10 14.65 19.15
C ALA A 17 -35.90 13.60 18.03
N PRO A 18 -34.72 12.97 17.91
CA PRO A 18 -34.55 11.85 17.00
C PRO A 18 -35.12 10.56 17.61
N GLU A 19 -36.01 9.93 16.86
CA GLU A 19 -36.54 8.58 17.13
C GLU A 19 -35.41 7.55 17.13
N THR A 20 -35.36 6.75 18.20
CA THR A 20 -34.50 5.59 18.34
C THR A 20 -35.05 4.42 17.51
N SER A 21 -34.35 4.00 16.45
CA SER A 21 -34.60 2.71 15.80
C SER A 21 -33.49 1.71 16.16
N ALA A 22 -33.88 0.60 16.77
CA ALA A 22 -33.00 -0.49 17.17
C ALA A 22 -32.57 -1.33 15.95
N PRO A 23 -31.35 -1.91 15.94
CA PRO A 23 -30.91 -2.74 14.83
C PRO A 23 -31.51 -4.17 14.88
N GLN A 24 -32.18 -4.55 13.80
CA GLN A 24 -32.61 -5.92 13.54
C GLN A 24 -31.41 -6.86 13.37
N ARG A 25 -31.28 -7.84 14.28
CA ARG A 25 -30.30 -8.93 14.22
C ARG A 25 -30.61 -9.86 13.04
N ARG A 26 -29.76 -9.88 12.01
CA ARG A 26 -29.78 -10.92 10.97
C ARG A 26 -29.18 -12.21 11.51
N ARG A 27 -29.99 -13.25 11.48
CA ARG A 27 -29.74 -14.63 11.90
C ARG A 27 -29.00 -15.35 10.76
N PHE A 28 -27.72 -15.66 10.94
CA PHE A 28 -26.99 -16.55 10.03
C PHE A 28 -27.16 -18.01 10.49
N LEU A 29 -27.59 -18.84 9.54
CA LEU A 29 -27.81 -20.27 9.68
C LEU A 29 -26.49 -21.01 9.94
N ARG A 30 -26.55 -21.92 10.92
CA ARG A 30 -25.56 -22.99 11.13
C ARG A 30 -25.78 -24.06 10.07
N SER A 31 -24.75 -24.39 9.31
CA SER A 31 -24.68 -25.64 8.53
C SER A 31 -23.79 -26.61 9.28
N ALA A 32 -24.34 -27.81 9.48
CA ALA A 32 -23.82 -28.86 10.31
C ALA A 32 -22.60 -29.57 9.72
N THR A 33 -21.75 -30.03 10.64
CA THR A 33 -20.68 -31.02 10.49
C THR A 33 -21.22 -32.43 10.24
N LEU A 34 -20.70 -33.10 9.21
CA LEU A 34 -20.41 -34.55 9.19
C LEU A 34 -18.96 -34.65 8.66
N GLY A 35 -18.05 -35.47 9.17
CA GLY A 35 -18.18 -36.75 9.86
C GLY A 35 -17.11 -37.66 9.25
N ALA A 36 -16.29 -38.28 10.10
CA ALA A 36 -14.95 -38.78 9.80
C ALA A 36 -14.85 -40.12 9.01
N ALA A 37 -13.64 -40.33 8.47
CA ALA A 37 -12.80 -41.54 8.54
C ALA A 37 -13.03 -42.80 7.65
N GLY A 38 -11.88 -43.37 7.23
CA GLY A 38 -11.66 -44.79 6.92
C GLY A 38 -11.33 -45.06 5.44
N ALA A 39 -10.08 -45.27 5.00
CA ALA A 39 -9.17 -46.41 5.19
C ALA A 39 -9.08 -47.31 3.92
N ALA A 40 -7.87 -47.79 3.67
CA ALA A 40 -7.37 -48.44 2.45
C ALA A 40 -7.89 -49.86 2.19
N ALA A 41 -7.80 -50.33 0.94
CA ALA A 41 -7.20 -51.63 0.56
C ALA A 41 -7.31 -51.90 -0.96
N ALA A 42 -6.39 -52.76 -1.42
CA ALA A 42 -6.01 -53.07 -2.78
C ALA A 42 -6.86 -54.17 -3.48
N GLY A 43 -6.70 -54.24 -4.81
CA GLY A 43 -6.74 -55.47 -5.61
C GLY A 43 -8.11 -55.88 -6.19
N LEU A 44 -8.22 -55.98 -7.52
CA LEU A 44 -8.03 -57.26 -8.22
C LEU A 44 -8.11 -57.08 -9.74
N LEU A 45 -7.30 -57.89 -10.43
CA LEU A 45 -7.28 -58.12 -11.87
C LEU A 45 -8.62 -58.70 -12.38
N ALA A 46 -9.02 -58.28 -13.58
CA ALA A 46 -9.85 -59.09 -14.46
C ALA A 46 -9.24 -59.07 -15.86
N ALA A 47 -8.50 -60.14 -16.17
CA ALA A 47 -8.20 -60.55 -17.53
C ALA A 47 -9.33 -61.47 -18.01
N CYS A 48 -9.78 -61.28 -19.25
CA CYS A 48 -10.42 -62.35 -20.03
C CYS A 48 -9.86 -62.29 -21.45
N SER A 49 -9.31 -63.44 -21.82
CA SER A 49 -8.43 -63.74 -22.93
C SER A 49 -9.17 -63.91 -24.26
N LYS A 50 -8.45 -63.68 -25.37
CA LYS A 50 -8.62 -64.45 -26.62
C LYS A 50 -7.24 -64.74 -27.22
N GLU A 51 -7.06 -66.01 -27.57
CA GLU A 51 -5.85 -66.72 -28.02
C GLU A 51 -5.47 -66.46 -29.52
N PRO A 52 -4.31 -66.98 -30.01
CA PRO A 52 -3.44 -66.30 -30.98
C PRO A 52 -3.35 -66.88 -32.43
N GLU A 53 -2.62 -66.10 -33.26
CA GLU A 53 -1.85 -66.42 -34.51
C GLU A 53 -2.57 -66.63 -35.86
N PRO A 54 -1.90 -66.39 -37.04
CA PRO A 54 -0.44 -66.26 -37.29
C PRO A 54 0.03 -65.02 -38.11
N ALA A 55 1.34 -64.78 -38.13
CA ALA A 55 2.06 -63.92 -39.10
C ALA A 55 2.78 -64.84 -40.14
N PRO A 56 3.17 -64.43 -41.38
CA PRO A 56 4.00 -63.24 -41.70
C PRO A 56 3.58 -62.51 -43.00
N GLU A 57 4.03 -61.27 -43.31
CA GLU A 57 5.23 -61.01 -44.13
C GLU A 57 5.63 -59.52 -44.10
N LYS A 58 6.94 -59.28 -44.23
CA LYS A 58 7.59 -57.96 -44.17
C LYS A 58 7.38 -57.16 -45.44
N MET A 59 6.96 -55.90 -45.31
CA MET A 59 7.19 -54.86 -46.32
C MET A 59 7.64 -53.58 -45.59
N GLY A 60 8.90 -53.19 -45.83
CA GLY A 60 9.52 -52.03 -45.18
C GLY A 60 8.83 -50.73 -45.53
N LYS A 61 8.40 -49.99 -44.49
CA LYS A 61 8.24 -48.54 -44.51
C LYS A 61 8.75 -48.02 -43.17
N THR A 62 9.93 -47.42 -43.17
CA THR A 62 10.40 -46.57 -42.08
C THR A 62 9.52 -45.32 -42.05
N SER A 63 8.41 -45.41 -41.32
CA SER A 63 7.62 -44.25 -40.90
C SER A 63 8.28 -43.71 -39.64
N GLU A 64 9.11 -42.67 -39.77
CA GLU A 64 9.44 -41.82 -38.62
C GLU A 64 8.13 -41.22 -38.12
N ALA A 65 7.65 -41.72 -36.98
CA ALA A 65 6.57 -41.07 -36.26
C ALA A 65 7.08 -39.68 -35.84
N PRO A 66 6.32 -38.59 -36.09
CA PRO A 66 6.73 -37.28 -35.58
C PRO A 66 6.80 -37.39 -34.06
N ALA A 67 7.98 -37.09 -33.51
CA ALA A 67 8.16 -36.99 -32.07
C ALA A 67 7.09 -36.05 -31.53
N ALA A 68 6.23 -36.56 -30.64
CA ALA A 68 5.27 -35.72 -29.94
C ALA A 68 6.03 -34.53 -29.34
N PRO A 69 5.54 -33.28 -29.49
CA PRO A 69 6.22 -32.13 -28.90
C PRO A 69 6.38 -32.44 -27.42
N ALA A 70 7.64 -32.47 -26.96
CA ALA A 70 7.93 -32.59 -25.54
C ALA A 70 7.06 -31.56 -24.82
N ALA A 71 6.17 -32.01 -23.95
CA ALA A 71 5.31 -31.12 -23.20
C ALA A 71 6.21 -30.09 -22.53
N ALA A 72 6.15 -28.85 -22.99
CA ALA A 72 6.96 -27.78 -22.44
C ALA A 72 6.64 -27.72 -20.95
N VAL A 73 7.60 -28.11 -20.12
CA VAL A 73 7.48 -27.99 -18.66
C VAL A 73 7.26 -26.51 -18.41
N LYS A 74 6.04 -26.12 -18.04
CA LYS A 74 5.76 -24.74 -17.67
C LYS A 74 6.75 -24.38 -16.55
N PRO A 75 7.54 -23.30 -16.70
CA PRO A 75 8.44 -22.86 -15.64
C PRO A 75 7.66 -22.74 -14.33
N SER A 76 8.24 -23.19 -13.22
CA SER A 76 7.62 -23.02 -11.91
C SER A 76 7.36 -21.53 -11.66
N THR A 77 6.12 -21.18 -11.34
CA THR A 77 5.74 -19.80 -11.02
C THR A 77 6.56 -19.28 -9.84
N VAL A 78 7.31 -18.20 -10.06
CA VAL A 78 7.95 -17.45 -8.97
C VAL A 78 6.88 -16.64 -8.25
N VAL A 79 6.86 -16.70 -6.91
CA VAL A 79 5.91 -15.94 -6.10
C VAL A 79 6.63 -14.85 -5.33
N PHE A 80 6.18 -13.61 -5.48
CA PHE A 80 6.65 -12.46 -4.72
C PHE A 80 5.57 -12.03 -3.73
N LYS A 81 5.88 -12.03 -2.43
CA LYS A 81 5.06 -11.47 -1.37
C LYS A 81 5.45 -10.01 -1.13
N ILE A 82 4.52 -9.11 -1.42
CA ILE A 82 4.66 -7.66 -1.25
C ILE A 82 3.74 -7.19 -0.12
N GLN A 83 4.25 -6.34 0.77
CA GLN A 83 3.42 -5.71 1.80
C GLN A 83 3.28 -4.20 1.60
N GLY A 84 2.06 -3.70 1.69
CA GLY A 84 1.77 -2.28 1.81
C GLY A 84 2.02 -1.71 3.20
N SER A 85 2.26 -0.41 3.28
CA SER A 85 2.37 0.33 4.56
C SER A 85 1.03 0.85 5.08
N TRP A 86 -0.07 0.47 4.42
CA TRP A 86 -1.38 1.11 4.53
C TRP A 86 -2.37 0.24 5.31
N GLY A 87 -3.23 0.88 6.11
CA GLY A 87 -4.29 0.17 6.83
C GLY A 87 -5.26 -0.49 5.85
N ALA A 88 -5.94 -1.57 6.25
CA ALA A 88 -6.71 -2.42 5.32
C ALA A 88 -7.82 -1.71 4.51
N LYS A 89 -8.33 -0.57 4.98
CA LYS A 89 -9.38 0.21 4.29
C LYS A 89 -8.83 1.36 3.45
N ASP A 90 -7.53 1.59 3.48
CA ASP A 90 -6.89 2.71 2.80
C ASP A 90 -6.97 2.55 1.28
N ILE A 91 -7.22 3.66 0.57
CA ILE A 91 -7.25 3.73 -0.90
C ILE A 91 -5.89 3.35 -1.52
N PHE A 92 -4.79 3.53 -0.80
CA PHE A 92 -3.45 3.18 -1.31
C PHE A 92 -3.24 1.67 -1.50
N ASN A 93 -4.07 0.82 -0.87
CA ASN A 93 -4.09 -0.60 -1.19
C ASN A 93 -4.62 -0.86 -2.60
N GLU A 94 -5.65 -0.14 -3.04
CA GLU A 94 -6.20 -0.28 -4.39
C GLU A 94 -5.15 0.07 -5.44
N MET A 95 -4.38 1.14 -5.21
CA MET A 95 -3.26 1.51 -6.10
C MET A 95 -2.19 0.42 -6.18
N ALA A 96 -1.88 -0.24 -5.05
CA ALA A 96 -0.96 -1.37 -5.01
C ALA A 96 -1.52 -2.59 -5.75
N GLU A 97 -2.81 -2.88 -5.56
CA GLU A 97 -3.51 -3.99 -6.18
C GLU A 97 -3.63 -3.82 -7.69
N GLU A 98 -3.76 -2.58 -8.19
CA GLU A 98 -3.69 -2.28 -9.62
C GLU A 98 -2.32 -2.63 -10.20
N PHE A 99 -1.22 -2.26 -9.52
CA PHE A 99 0.13 -2.68 -9.91
C PHE A 99 0.24 -4.22 -9.93
N VAL A 100 -0.22 -4.89 -8.87
CA VAL A 100 -0.18 -6.35 -8.73
C VAL A 100 -0.95 -7.03 -9.86
N LYS A 101 -2.14 -6.52 -10.18
CA LYS A 101 -2.96 -7.02 -11.28
C LYS A 101 -2.22 -6.90 -12.62
N ARG A 102 -1.71 -5.71 -12.94
CA ARG A 102 -0.94 -5.47 -14.19
C ARG A 102 0.25 -6.43 -14.32
N VAL A 103 1.02 -6.61 -13.25
CA VAL A 103 2.16 -7.54 -13.23
C VAL A 103 1.72 -8.97 -13.47
N ASN A 104 0.68 -9.44 -12.75
CA ASN A 104 0.21 -10.82 -12.85
C ASN A 104 -0.36 -11.14 -14.25
N GLU A 105 -1.04 -10.19 -14.88
CA GLU A 105 -1.55 -10.32 -16.25
C GLU A 105 -0.41 -10.38 -17.29
N MET A 106 0.62 -9.54 -17.14
CA MET A 106 1.77 -9.51 -18.06
C MET A 106 2.76 -10.67 -17.88
N ALA A 107 2.83 -11.25 -16.67
CA ALA A 107 3.82 -12.27 -16.33
C ALA A 107 3.54 -13.66 -16.94
N ASP A 108 2.37 -13.86 -17.54
CA ASP A 108 1.95 -15.14 -18.16
C ASP A 108 2.14 -16.35 -17.21
N GLY A 109 1.81 -16.14 -15.93
CA GLY A 109 1.93 -17.15 -14.87
C GLY A 109 3.37 -17.51 -14.46
N ARG A 110 4.40 -16.89 -15.03
CA ARG A 110 5.81 -17.13 -14.67
C ARG A 110 6.23 -16.38 -13.39
N LEU A 111 5.56 -15.27 -13.11
CA LEU A 111 5.65 -14.50 -11.88
C LEU A 111 4.23 -14.26 -11.35
N ARG A 112 4.06 -14.37 -10.03
CA ARG A 112 2.84 -14.01 -9.32
C ARG A 112 3.20 -13.15 -8.13
N VAL A 113 2.58 -11.99 -8.03
CA VAL A 113 2.69 -11.09 -6.90
C VAL A 113 1.47 -11.27 -5.99
N ASP A 114 1.75 -11.51 -4.71
CA ASP A 114 0.79 -11.57 -3.62
C ASP A 114 0.90 -10.30 -2.77
N TYR A 115 -0.19 -9.55 -2.67
CA TYR A 115 -0.24 -8.32 -1.89
C TYR A 115 -0.80 -8.56 -0.48
N LEU A 116 -0.13 -7.98 0.50
CA LEU A 116 -0.49 -8.03 1.91
C LEU A 116 -0.66 -6.59 2.42
N VAL A 117 -1.70 -6.33 3.22
CA VAL A 117 -1.90 -5.02 3.86
C VAL A 117 -0.96 -4.84 5.06
N ALA A 118 -0.90 -3.63 5.62
CA ALA A 118 -0.04 -3.33 6.78
C ALA A 118 -0.25 -4.30 7.95
N GLY A 119 0.85 -4.68 8.60
CA GLY A 119 0.84 -5.52 9.80
C GLY A 119 0.67 -7.02 9.54
N ALA A 120 0.53 -7.46 8.28
CA ALA A 120 0.43 -8.88 7.96
C ALA A 120 1.74 -9.64 8.24
N VAL A 121 2.88 -9.01 8.01
CA VAL A 121 4.22 -9.56 8.27
C VAL A 121 5.01 -8.65 9.21
N VAL A 122 5.07 -7.35 8.89
CA VAL A 122 5.80 -6.35 9.68
C VAL A 122 5.00 -5.06 9.82
N LYS A 123 5.38 -4.19 10.77
CA LYS A 123 4.75 -2.87 10.93
C LYS A 123 5.13 -1.94 9.78
N PRO A 124 4.35 -0.87 9.50
CA PRO A 124 4.60 0.03 8.36
C PRO A 124 6.01 0.60 8.27
N PHE A 125 6.58 1.07 9.38
CA PHE A 125 7.95 1.65 9.40
C PHE A 125 9.07 0.59 9.26
N GLU A 126 8.73 -0.70 9.30
CA GLU A 126 9.67 -1.81 9.18
C GLU A 126 9.72 -2.40 7.75
N VAL A 127 8.82 -1.97 6.84
CA VAL A 127 8.70 -2.54 5.48
C VAL A 127 10.02 -2.46 4.70
N MET A 128 10.70 -1.30 4.71
CA MET A 128 12.00 -1.13 4.03
C MET A 128 13.05 -2.12 4.54
N ASP A 129 13.12 -2.35 5.85
CA ASP A 129 14.05 -3.32 6.44
C ASP A 129 13.68 -4.76 6.11
N ALA A 130 12.40 -5.09 6.15
CA ALA A 130 11.91 -6.42 5.83
C ALA A 130 12.21 -6.80 4.38
N VAL A 131 12.07 -5.85 3.45
CA VAL A 131 12.42 -6.03 2.04
C VAL A 131 13.93 -6.14 1.87
N SER A 132 14.72 -5.24 2.48
CA SER A 132 16.19 -5.30 2.44
C SER A 132 16.74 -6.64 2.94
N LYS A 133 16.22 -7.14 4.07
CA LYS A 133 16.61 -8.42 4.68
C LYS A 133 16.03 -9.65 3.98
N GLY A 134 15.12 -9.46 3.01
CA GLY A 134 14.49 -10.53 2.24
C GLY A 134 13.38 -11.29 2.98
N VAL A 135 12.89 -10.77 4.12
CA VAL A 135 11.70 -11.25 4.82
C VAL A 135 10.46 -11.08 3.94
N LEU A 136 10.37 -9.93 3.28
CA LEU A 136 9.42 -9.66 2.20
C LEU A 136 10.16 -9.65 0.85
N ASP A 137 9.47 -10.02 -0.23
CA ASP A 137 10.03 -9.96 -1.58
C ASP A 137 9.94 -8.53 -2.15
N GLY A 138 8.94 -7.77 -1.69
CA GLY A 138 8.81 -6.35 -1.97
C GLY A 138 7.89 -5.61 -1.00
N GLY A 139 7.70 -4.32 -1.26
CA GLY A 139 6.84 -3.46 -0.46
C GLY A 139 6.25 -2.32 -1.27
N HIS A 140 5.07 -1.86 -0.89
CA HIS A 140 4.48 -0.61 -1.36
C HIS A 140 4.47 0.38 -0.19
N THR A 141 5.25 1.45 -0.29
CA THR A 141 5.51 2.36 0.82
C THR A 141 5.78 3.79 0.34
N VAL A 142 6.13 4.68 1.25
CA VAL A 142 6.52 6.06 0.98
C VAL A 142 7.85 6.37 1.65
N PRO A 143 8.76 7.13 1.00
CA PRO A 143 10.09 7.37 1.56
C PRO A 143 10.14 8.02 2.94
N VAL A 144 9.16 8.85 3.27
CA VAL A 144 9.08 9.50 4.59
C VAL A 144 8.89 8.50 5.74
N TYR A 145 8.42 7.27 5.49
CA TYR A 145 8.26 6.24 6.54
C TYR A 145 9.56 5.58 6.96
N TRP A 146 10.65 5.72 6.19
CA TRP A 146 11.99 5.30 6.61
C TRP A 146 12.93 6.49 6.83
N TYR A 147 12.37 7.69 7.08
CA TYR A 147 13.06 8.90 7.53
C TYR A 147 14.00 8.64 8.72
N GLY A 148 13.60 7.78 9.67
CA GLY A 148 14.43 7.42 10.82
C GLY A 148 15.75 6.73 10.46
N LYS A 149 15.88 6.17 9.24
CA LYS A 149 17.16 5.63 8.72
C LYS A 149 18.03 6.74 8.13
N SER A 150 17.41 7.68 7.43
CA SER A 150 18.07 8.84 6.85
C SER A 150 17.06 9.92 6.54
N LYS A 151 17.32 11.14 7.02
CA LYS A 151 16.50 12.31 6.66
C LYS A 151 16.45 12.56 5.15
N VAL A 152 17.50 12.14 4.43
CA VAL A 152 17.61 12.26 2.96
C VAL A 152 16.52 11.46 2.25
N ALA A 153 15.97 10.41 2.88
CA ALA A 153 14.85 9.64 2.36
C ALA A 153 13.68 10.52 1.92
N SER A 154 13.36 11.53 2.73
CA SER A 154 12.25 12.43 2.46
C SER A 154 12.41 13.23 1.17
N LEU A 155 13.63 13.44 0.66
CA LEU A 155 13.85 14.10 -0.63
C LEU A 155 13.27 13.30 -1.82
N PHE A 156 12.99 12.01 -1.61
CA PHE A 156 12.45 11.11 -2.63
C PHE A 156 10.96 10.80 -2.43
N GLY A 157 10.26 11.46 -1.51
CA GLY A 157 8.83 11.25 -1.28
C GLY A 157 8.12 12.59 -1.14
N SER A 158 8.09 13.11 0.08
CA SER A 158 7.46 14.39 0.43
C SER A 158 8.53 15.44 0.77
N GLY A 159 9.43 15.69 -0.19
CA GLY A 159 10.59 16.57 -0.02
C GLY A 159 10.24 18.01 0.34
N PRO A 160 11.26 18.87 0.61
CA PRO A 160 11.02 20.28 0.91
C PRO A 160 10.32 20.99 -0.25
N ILE A 161 9.80 22.19 0.00
CA ILE A 161 9.15 23.00 -1.03
C ILE A 161 10.19 23.45 -2.05
N THR A 162 10.22 22.78 -3.21
CA THR A 162 11.09 23.13 -4.33
C THR A 162 10.38 23.98 -5.39
N GLY A 163 9.06 24.12 -5.28
CA GLY A 163 8.21 24.68 -6.33
C GLY A 163 7.80 23.65 -7.40
N CYS A 164 8.24 22.39 -7.28
CA CYS A 164 7.80 21.30 -8.14
C CYS A 164 6.57 20.58 -7.60
N ASP A 165 5.68 20.14 -8.49
CA ASP A 165 4.65 19.16 -8.16
C ASP A 165 5.20 17.72 -8.18
N ALA A 166 4.36 16.74 -7.82
CA ALA A 166 4.75 15.33 -7.78
C ALA A 166 5.11 14.77 -9.16
N ASN A 167 4.43 15.20 -10.23
CA ASN A 167 4.72 14.74 -11.59
C ASN A 167 6.06 15.27 -12.09
N GLN A 168 6.36 16.54 -11.82
CA GLN A 168 7.63 17.17 -12.16
C GLN A 168 8.78 16.51 -11.40
N THR A 169 8.58 16.19 -10.12
CA THR A 169 9.60 15.49 -9.34
C THR A 169 9.80 14.07 -9.82
N LEU A 170 8.73 13.32 -10.15
CA LEU A 170 8.85 12.01 -10.79
C LEU A 170 9.59 12.10 -12.14
N ALA A 171 9.33 13.13 -12.95
CA ALA A 171 10.07 13.35 -14.19
C ALA A 171 11.57 13.53 -13.92
N TRP A 172 11.94 14.28 -12.87
CA TRP A 172 13.33 14.40 -12.43
C TRP A 172 13.92 13.08 -11.92
N ILE A 173 13.16 12.27 -11.17
CA ILE A 173 13.57 10.92 -10.75
C ILE A 173 13.93 10.09 -11.99
N TYR A 174 13.05 10.06 -12.99
CA TYR A 174 13.16 9.18 -14.15
C TYR A 174 14.07 9.68 -15.28
N ARG A 175 14.34 10.99 -15.35
CA ARG A 175 15.07 11.62 -16.47
C ARG A 175 16.13 12.63 -16.04
N GLY A 176 16.03 13.19 -14.84
CA GLY A 176 16.90 14.24 -14.32
C GLY A 176 18.00 13.76 -13.35
N GLY A 177 18.15 12.44 -13.19
CA GLY A 177 19.20 11.85 -12.35
C GLY A 177 18.77 11.51 -10.92
N GLY A 178 17.50 11.74 -10.55
CA GLY A 178 17.03 11.44 -9.20
C GLY A 178 17.08 9.95 -8.84
N GLN A 179 16.82 9.04 -9.79
CA GLN A 179 16.99 7.60 -9.57
C GLN A 179 18.43 7.23 -9.17
N LYS A 180 19.44 7.86 -9.77
CA LYS A 180 20.85 7.62 -9.45
C LYS A 180 21.19 8.06 -8.01
N LEU A 181 20.65 9.19 -7.58
CA LEU A 181 20.82 9.67 -6.20
C LEU A 181 20.09 8.80 -5.19
N TYR A 182 18.92 8.26 -5.55
CA TYR A 182 18.21 7.28 -4.72
C TYR A 182 19.02 5.99 -4.57
N GLU A 183 19.58 5.47 -5.66
CA GLU A 183 20.46 4.30 -5.63
C GLU A 183 21.73 4.53 -4.81
N GLU A 184 22.32 5.73 -4.88
CA GLU A 184 23.45 6.15 -4.04
C GLU A 184 23.07 6.15 -2.56
N LEU A 185 21.89 6.68 -2.22
CA LEU A 185 21.39 6.67 -0.84
C LEU A 185 21.18 5.23 -0.33
N LEU A 186 20.52 4.37 -1.10
CA LEU A 186 20.34 2.96 -0.74
C LEU A 186 21.68 2.26 -0.50
N ALA A 187 22.67 2.49 -1.37
CA ALA A 187 24.01 1.94 -1.22
C ALA A 187 24.72 2.45 0.04
N LYS A 188 24.64 3.76 0.32
CA LYS A 188 25.22 4.38 1.52
C LYS A 188 24.60 3.82 2.81
N LEU A 189 23.31 3.52 2.78
CA LEU A 189 22.58 2.91 3.90
C LEU A 189 22.70 1.39 3.95
N GLN A 190 23.38 0.77 2.97
CA GLN A 190 23.52 -0.69 2.85
C GLN A 190 22.17 -1.42 2.80
N LEU A 191 21.19 -0.82 2.11
CA LEU A 191 19.87 -1.40 1.89
C LEU A 191 19.89 -2.23 0.60
N ASP A 192 19.62 -3.53 0.73
CA ASP A 192 19.56 -4.51 -0.36
C ASP A 192 18.21 -4.41 -1.10
N VAL A 193 17.94 -3.24 -1.69
CA VAL A 193 16.65 -2.89 -2.29
C VAL A 193 16.83 -2.34 -3.72
N VAL A 194 15.84 -2.60 -4.58
CA VAL A 194 15.60 -1.89 -5.83
C VAL A 194 14.22 -1.25 -5.73
N GLY A 195 14.12 0.06 -5.94
CA GLY A 195 12.88 0.81 -5.84
C GLY A 195 12.52 1.55 -7.12
N PHE A 196 11.23 1.65 -7.39
CA PHE A 196 10.65 2.40 -8.50
C PHE A 196 9.51 3.27 -7.99
N PHE A 197 9.46 4.52 -8.45
CA PHE A 197 8.55 5.54 -7.91
C PHE A 197 7.33 5.75 -8.79
N ALA A 198 6.14 5.81 -8.20
CA ALA A 198 4.90 5.97 -8.93
C ALA A 198 3.84 6.67 -8.08
N MET A 199 2.63 6.78 -8.62
CA MET A 199 1.45 7.25 -7.87
C MET A 199 1.66 8.67 -7.31
N PRO A 200 1.84 9.68 -8.18
CA PRO A 200 1.97 11.07 -7.75
C PRO A 200 0.70 11.54 -7.04
N MET A 201 0.87 12.21 -5.91
CA MET A 201 -0.19 12.78 -5.09
C MET A 201 -0.22 14.30 -5.22
N PRO A 202 -1.41 14.93 -5.16
CA PRO A 202 -1.53 16.37 -5.04
C PRO A 202 -0.99 16.85 -3.69
N THR A 203 -0.89 18.16 -3.52
CA THR A 203 -0.55 18.79 -2.24
C THR A 203 -1.48 18.30 -1.13
N GLN A 204 -0.85 17.86 -0.04
CA GLN A 204 -1.55 17.30 1.10
C GLN A 204 -2.19 18.40 1.97
N PRO A 205 -3.24 18.07 2.74
CA PRO A 205 -3.83 19.01 3.68
C PRO A 205 -2.82 19.38 4.77
N LEU A 206 -2.97 20.57 5.37
CA LEU A 206 -2.36 20.85 6.68
C LEU A 206 -2.90 19.87 7.74
N GLY A 207 -4.12 19.37 7.53
CA GLY A 207 -4.67 18.24 8.25
C GLY A 207 -5.86 18.61 9.11
N TRP A 208 -6.08 17.82 10.15
CA TRP A 208 -7.24 17.87 11.02
C TRP A 208 -6.86 18.43 12.38
N PHE A 209 -7.59 19.44 12.83
CA PHE A 209 -7.31 20.14 14.10
C PHE A 209 -8.56 20.30 14.97
N LYS A 210 -8.39 20.20 16.30
CA LYS A 210 -9.48 20.52 17.27
C LYS A 210 -10.00 21.95 17.11
N SER A 211 -9.13 22.89 16.72
CA SER A 211 -9.49 24.27 16.37
C SER A 211 -8.70 24.71 15.13
N PRO A 212 -9.27 25.54 14.24
CA PRO A 212 -8.55 26.01 13.06
C PRO A 212 -7.27 26.77 13.42
N ILE A 213 -6.19 26.49 12.69
CA ILE A 213 -4.90 27.19 12.82
C ILE A 213 -4.95 28.47 11.97
N LYS A 214 -4.88 29.64 12.61
CA LYS A 214 -4.99 30.97 12.01
C LYS A 214 -3.64 31.66 11.81
N GLY A 215 -2.59 31.16 12.46
CA GLY A 215 -1.25 31.73 12.34
C GLY A 215 -0.18 30.88 13.01
N ALA A 216 1.09 31.20 12.74
CA ALA A 216 2.24 30.42 13.20
C ALA A 216 2.32 30.29 14.73
N GLY A 217 1.86 31.30 15.49
CA GLY A 217 1.87 31.26 16.96
C GLY A 217 1.04 30.13 17.56
N GLU A 218 0.02 29.63 16.83
CA GLU A 218 -0.83 28.52 17.30
C GLU A 218 -0.18 27.14 17.09
N LEU A 219 0.98 27.08 16.41
CA LEU A 219 1.79 25.87 16.32
C LEU A 219 2.62 25.63 17.59
N GLN A 220 2.88 26.69 18.38
CA GLN A 220 3.69 26.59 19.57
C GLN A 220 3.05 25.66 20.60
N GLY A 221 3.72 24.56 20.91
CA GLY A 221 3.26 23.54 21.86
C GLY A 221 2.18 22.60 21.32
N LEU A 222 1.70 22.80 20.09
CA LEU A 222 0.72 21.92 19.44
C LEU A 222 1.27 20.50 19.35
N LYS A 223 0.57 19.51 19.90
CA LYS A 223 0.94 18.11 19.72
C LYS A 223 0.48 17.65 18.34
N TYR A 224 1.40 17.59 17.38
CA TYR A 224 1.05 17.39 15.98
C TYR A 224 1.62 16.07 15.46
N ARG A 225 0.82 15.29 14.72
CA ARG A 225 1.33 14.14 13.98
C ARG A 225 1.67 14.58 12.56
N THR A 226 2.93 14.41 12.20
CA THR A 226 3.41 14.43 10.82
C THR A 226 4.61 13.51 10.63
N VAL A 227 5.13 13.36 9.41
CA VAL A 227 6.23 12.45 9.06
C VAL A 227 7.29 13.12 8.18
N GLY A 228 8.49 12.53 8.12
CA GLY A 228 9.56 13.00 7.26
C GLY A 228 10.15 14.35 7.68
N LEU A 229 10.64 15.13 6.73
CA LEU A 229 11.22 16.45 6.98
C LEU A 229 10.24 17.46 7.58
N ALA A 230 8.92 17.28 7.35
CA ALA A 230 7.91 18.08 8.01
C ALA A 230 7.98 17.97 9.54
N ALA A 231 8.42 16.82 10.08
CA ALA A 231 8.59 16.66 11.51
C ALA A 231 9.62 17.63 12.09
N ASP A 232 10.76 17.80 11.42
CA ASP A 232 11.80 18.74 11.84
C ASP A 232 11.29 20.19 11.69
N LEU A 233 10.64 20.50 10.56
CA LEU A 233 10.09 21.84 10.30
C LEU A 233 9.11 22.27 11.39
N PHE A 234 8.12 21.44 11.72
CA PHE A 234 7.14 21.81 12.74
C PHE A 234 7.73 21.82 14.15
N GLN A 235 8.75 21.00 14.44
CA GLN A 235 9.50 21.09 15.70
C GLN A 235 10.24 22.41 15.83
N GLU A 236 10.90 22.88 14.77
CA GLU A 236 11.55 24.20 14.73
C GLU A 236 10.54 25.35 14.88
N MET A 237 9.31 25.17 14.38
CA MET A 237 8.19 26.10 14.60
C MET A 237 7.54 25.98 15.99
N GLY A 238 8.08 25.13 16.88
CA GLY A 238 7.66 25.02 18.27
C GLY A 238 6.59 23.97 18.57
N ALA A 239 6.14 23.19 17.58
CA ALA A 239 5.20 22.10 17.78
C ALA A 239 5.86 20.88 18.47
N LYS A 240 5.06 20.09 19.18
CA LYS A 240 5.46 18.80 19.76
C LYS A 240 5.11 17.69 18.78
N VAL A 241 6.02 17.40 17.85
CA VAL A 241 5.75 16.42 16.79
C VAL A 241 5.90 14.98 17.27
N THR A 242 4.92 14.13 16.91
CA THR A 242 4.99 12.67 17.06
C THR A 242 4.84 12.00 15.71
N GLN A 243 5.81 11.17 15.30
CA GLN A 243 5.72 10.42 14.05
C GLN A 243 5.01 9.08 14.28
N LEU A 244 3.93 8.82 13.56
CA LEU A 244 3.11 7.61 13.67
C LEU A 244 2.68 7.14 12.28
N PRO A 245 2.56 5.83 12.01
CA PRO A 245 1.92 5.35 10.80
C PRO A 245 0.41 5.59 10.84
N GLY A 246 -0.25 5.57 9.67
CA GLY A 246 -1.69 5.89 9.53
C GLY A 246 -2.62 5.18 10.52
N GLY A 247 -2.40 3.87 10.73
CA GLY A 247 -3.21 3.06 11.64
C GLY A 247 -3.13 3.44 13.13
N GLU A 248 -2.16 4.27 13.52
CA GLU A 248 -1.93 4.70 14.91
C GLU A 248 -2.42 6.14 15.18
N ILE A 249 -2.87 6.86 14.15
CA ILE A 249 -3.29 8.27 14.26
C ILE A 249 -4.54 8.42 15.14
N ILE A 250 -5.65 7.73 14.82
CA ILE A 250 -6.90 7.85 15.60
C ILE A 250 -6.68 7.42 17.07
N PRO A 251 -6.06 6.26 17.37
CA PRO A 251 -5.80 5.87 18.75
C PRO A 251 -4.92 6.87 19.51
N ALA A 252 -3.95 7.50 18.85
CA ALA A 252 -3.10 8.52 19.49
C ALA A 252 -3.87 9.81 19.80
N LEU A 253 -4.78 10.21 18.91
CA LEU A 253 -5.67 11.35 19.13
C LEU A 253 -6.61 11.10 20.31
N GLU A 254 -7.28 9.95 20.35
CA GLU A 254 -8.22 9.57 21.42
C GLU A 254 -7.54 9.53 22.79
N LYS A 255 -6.26 9.11 22.83
CA LYS A 255 -5.44 9.09 24.05
C LYS A 255 -4.84 10.45 24.43
N GLY A 256 -5.05 11.50 23.62
CA GLY A 256 -4.51 12.84 23.87
C GLY A 256 -2.99 12.95 23.69
N VAL A 257 -2.38 11.99 22.98
CA VAL A 257 -0.97 12.03 22.59
C VAL A 257 -0.74 13.12 21.54
N ILE A 258 -1.72 13.31 20.65
CA ILE A 258 -1.74 14.35 19.63
C ILE A 258 -3.04 15.16 19.72
N ASP A 259 -3.00 16.40 19.21
CA ASP A 259 -4.09 17.37 19.17
C ASP A 259 -4.50 17.74 17.73
N GLY A 260 -3.61 17.46 16.77
CA GLY A 260 -3.89 17.53 15.33
C GLY A 260 -2.99 16.58 14.55
N PHE A 261 -3.35 16.30 13.31
CA PHE A 261 -2.61 15.40 12.45
C PHE A 261 -2.88 15.70 10.98
N GLU A 262 -1.92 15.41 10.12
CA GLU A 262 -2.16 15.18 8.69
C GLU A 262 -2.17 13.67 8.39
N TYR A 263 -2.71 13.30 7.21
CA TYR A 263 -2.48 11.97 6.67
C TYR A 263 -2.20 11.96 5.15
N ASN A 264 -3.17 12.29 4.29
CA ASN A 264 -2.85 12.43 2.86
C ASN A 264 -3.83 13.24 2.01
N ASN A 265 -5.08 12.80 1.91
CA ASN A 265 -6.03 13.32 0.93
C ASN A 265 -7.46 13.00 1.37
N PRO A 266 -8.49 13.73 0.90
CA PRO A 266 -9.86 13.56 1.36
C PRO A 266 -10.40 12.11 1.27
N THR A 267 -9.99 11.33 0.26
CA THR A 267 -10.46 9.95 0.11
C THR A 267 -9.84 9.03 1.17
N SER A 268 -8.53 9.11 1.37
CA SER A 268 -7.84 8.32 2.39
C SER A 268 -8.27 8.76 3.80
N ASP A 269 -8.32 10.07 4.02
CA ASP A 269 -8.72 10.70 5.28
C ASP A 269 -10.16 10.32 5.68
N MET A 270 -11.08 10.25 4.70
CA MET A 270 -12.44 9.79 4.94
C MET A 270 -12.52 8.30 5.30
N ARG A 271 -11.74 7.45 4.61
CA ARG A 271 -11.78 5.99 4.78
C ARG A 271 -11.16 5.52 6.10
N PHE A 272 -10.18 6.24 6.62
CA PHE A 272 -9.63 5.95 7.95
C PHE A 272 -10.48 6.54 9.09
N GLY A 273 -11.35 7.52 8.80
CA GLY A 273 -12.35 8.05 9.74
C GLY A 273 -11.97 9.37 10.45
N ALA A 274 -11.10 10.20 9.86
CA ALA A 274 -10.73 11.50 10.45
C ALA A 274 -11.95 12.34 10.84
N GLN A 275 -12.90 12.43 9.94
CA GLN A 275 -14.09 13.25 10.05
C GLN A 275 -14.96 12.86 11.25
N ASP A 276 -14.84 11.62 11.75
CA ASP A 276 -15.63 11.15 12.88
C ASP A 276 -15.06 11.67 14.21
N VAL A 277 -13.76 12.00 14.25
CA VAL A 277 -13.05 12.44 15.47
C VAL A 277 -12.69 13.93 15.48
N ILE A 278 -12.48 14.55 14.32
CA ILE A 278 -12.17 15.99 14.18
C ILE A 278 -12.98 16.58 13.03
N LYS A 279 -13.48 17.81 13.19
CA LYS A 279 -14.32 18.47 12.19
C LYS A 279 -13.59 19.56 11.39
N ASN A 280 -12.50 20.14 11.89
CA ASN A 280 -11.77 21.17 11.14
C ASN A 280 -10.70 20.52 10.27
N TYR A 281 -10.97 20.44 8.98
CA TYR A 281 -10.03 19.96 7.97
C TYR A 281 -9.44 21.14 7.21
N MET A 282 -8.15 21.39 7.40
CA MET A 282 -7.42 22.48 6.77
C MET A 282 -6.73 21.97 5.51
N LEU A 283 -7.30 22.34 4.36
CA LEU A 283 -6.80 21.95 3.04
C LEU A 283 -5.55 22.74 2.66
N GLY A 284 -4.66 22.06 1.92
CA GLY A 284 -3.45 22.63 1.36
C GLY A 284 -2.41 22.98 2.42
N SER A 285 -1.19 22.50 2.24
CA SER A 285 -0.06 22.95 3.05
C SER A 285 1.26 22.78 2.33
N PHE A 286 2.20 23.64 2.66
CA PHE A 286 3.51 23.62 2.03
C PHE A 286 4.43 22.53 2.61
N HIS A 287 4.15 22.00 3.81
CA HIS A 287 5.03 21.01 4.45
C HIS A 287 5.11 19.67 3.68
N GLN A 288 4.07 19.33 2.92
CA GLN A 288 4.02 18.21 1.97
C GLN A 288 3.37 18.69 0.67
N ALA A 289 4.09 19.58 -0.02
CA ALA A 289 3.65 20.20 -1.27
C ALA A 289 3.47 19.18 -2.41
N MET A 290 4.19 18.07 -2.36
CA MET A 290 4.13 16.95 -3.29
C MET A 290 4.41 15.65 -2.55
N GLU A 291 3.91 14.54 -3.09
CA GLU A 291 4.28 13.19 -2.66
C GLU A 291 4.15 12.21 -3.82
N PHE A 292 4.89 11.12 -3.76
CA PHE A 292 4.71 9.94 -4.59
C PHE A 292 5.18 8.72 -3.80
N PHE A 293 4.68 7.55 -4.19
CA PHE A 293 5.00 6.29 -3.53
C PHE A 293 6.13 5.55 -4.22
N GLU A 294 6.65 4.55 -3.54
CA GLU A 294 7.63 3.62 -4.07
C GLU A 294 7.13 2.19 -3.97
N ILE A 295 7.42 1.43 -5.02
CA ILE A 295 7.35 -0.03 -5.03
C ILE A 295 8.79 -0.53 -4.98
N ILE A 296 9.12 -1.21 -3.89
CA ILE A 296 10.45 -1.70 -3.58
C ILE A 296 10.50 -3.22 -3.66
N PHE A 297 11.64 -3.76 -4.06
CA PHE A 297 11.91 -5.19 -4.16
C PHE A 297 13.22 -5.53 -3.48
N ASN A 298 13.31 -6.72 -2.89
CA ASN A 298 14.59 -7.24 -2.43
C ASN A 298 15.53 -7.36 -3.63
N LYS A 299 16.70 -6.73 -3.56
CA LYS A 299 17.62 -6.59 -4.70
C LYS A 299 18.08 -7.93 -5.25
N LYS A 300 18.41 -8.88 -4.38
CA LYS A 300 18.89 -10.23 -4.78
C LYS A 300 17.78 -11.00 -5.50
N LYS A 301 16.56 -10.97 -4.96
CA LYS A 301 15.41 -11.64 -5.56
C LYS A 301 15.00 -11.02 -6.89
N TYR A 302 14.98 -9.68 -6.98
CA TYR A 302 14.74 -8.97 -8.23
C TYR A 302 15.77 -9.34 -9.31
N GLN A 303 17.06 -9.34 -8.95
CA GLN A 303 18.15 -9.65 -9.89
C GLN A 303 18.17 -11.11 -10.35
N ALA A 304 17.61 -12.04 -9.56
CA ALA A 304 17.48 -13.45 -9.93
C ALA A 304 16.38 -13.71 -10.98
N LEU A 305 15.47 -12.76 -11.19
CA LEU A 305 14.44 -12.90 -12.22
C LEU A 305 15.03 -12.81 -13.63
N PRO A 306 14.46 -13.53 -14.62
CA PRO A 306 14.64 -13.23 -16.04
C PRO A 306 14.46 -11.74 -16.37
N LYS A 307 15.20 -11.24 -17.38
CA LYS A 307 15.24 -9.81 -17.71
C LYS A 307 13.89 -9.22 -18.13
N ASP A 308 13.05 -10.03 -18.76
CA ASP A 308 11.69 -9.66 -19.12
C ASP A 308 10.78 -9.52 -17.89
N LEU A 309 10.91 -10.40 -16.89
CA LEU A 309 10.18 -10.28 -15.63
C LEU A 309 10.68 -9.09 -14.78
N GLN A 310 12.00 -8.80 -14.80
CA GLN A 310 12.56 -7.57 -14.24
C GLN A 310 11.94 -6.32 -14.87
N ALA A 311 11.76 -6.33 -16.19
CA ALA A 311 11.15 -5.24 -16.95
C ALA A 311 9.66 -5.07 -16.61
N ILE A 312 8.90 -6.16 -16.49
CA ILE A 312 7.49 -6.12 -16.06
C ILE A 312 7.34 -5.44 -14.70
N LEU A 313 8.16 -5.82 -13.71
CA LEU A 313 8.13 -5.17 -12.39
C LEU A 313 8.53 -3.69 -12.45
N ARG A 314 9.51 -3.34 -13.28
CA ARG A 314 10.01 -1.96 -13.42
C ARG A 314 9.03 -1.03 -14.12
N TYR A 315 8.35 -1.49 -15.15
CA TYR A 315 7.50 -0.65 -16.01
C TYR A 315 6.00 -0.82 -15.74
N GLY A 316 5.61 -1.76 -14.88
CA GLY A 316 4.23 -1.91 -14.43
C GLY A 316 3.80 -0.89 -13.36
N VAL A 317 4.75 -0.15 -12.78
CA VAL A 317 4.54 0.87 -11.75
C VAL A 317 3.71 2.05 -12.26
#